data_AF-A0A3D4TC44-F1
#
_entry.id   AF-A0A3D4TC44-F1
#
_cell.length_a   1.000
_cell.length_b   1.000
_cell.length_c   1.000
_cell.angle_alpha   90.00
_cell.angle_beta   90.00
_cell.angle_gamma   90.00
#
_symmetry.space_group_name_H-M   'P 1'
#
loop_
_entity.id
_entity.type
_entity.pdbx_description
1 polymer ?
#
loop_
_entity_poly.entity_id
_entity_poly.type
_entity_poly.pdbx_seq_one_letter_code
_entity_poly.pdbx_strand_id
1 'polypeptide(L)' 'MKTVQLTTEAFKQDIFDYTQEKEWKYKGTKPAIIDFYA' A
#
# COMPACT_ATOMS: atom_id res chain seq x y z
N MET A 1 12.00 -14.30 0.79
CA MET A 1 11.55 -13.12 1.54
C MET A 1 10.14 -13.40 2.04
N LYS A 2 9.80 -12.99 3.27
CA LYS A 2 8.46 -13.19 3.82
C LYS A 2 7.58 -12.02 3.37
N THR A 3 6.45 -12.30 2.72
CA THR A 3 5.43 -11.30 2.42
C THR A 3 4.61 -10.99 3.67
N VAL A 4 4.11 -9.76 3.77
CA VAL A 4 3.24 -9.31 4.87
C VAL A 4 1.86 -9.09 4.27
N GLN A 5 0.85 -9.73 4.86
CA GLN A 5 -0.53 -9.46 4.48
C GLN A 5 -0.93 -8.10 5.03
N LEU A 6 -1.36 -7.21 4.14
CA LEU A 6 -1.80 -5.86 4.49
C LEU A 6 -3.32 -5.82 4.58
N THR A 7 -3.82 -5.19 5.64
CA THR A 7 -5.23 -4.81 5.70
C THR A 7 -5.45 -3.53 4.88
N THR A 8 -6.72 -3.25 4.58
CA THR A 8 -7.12 -2.03 3.88
C THR A 8 -6.71 -0.76 4.62
N GLU A 9 -6.80 -0.72 5.96
CA GLU A 9 -6.28 0.40 6.75
C GLU A 9 -4.76 0.58 6.57
N ALA A 10 -3.99 -0.52 6.70
CA ALA A 10 -2.54 -0.47 6.61
C ALA A 10 -2.08 0.01 5.23
N PHE A 11 -2.75 -0.42 4.15
CA PHE A 11 -2.46 0.08 2.81
C PHE A 11 -2.65 1.60 2.69
N LYS A 12 -3.72 2.17 3.25
CA LYS A 12 -3.96 3.62 3.17
C LYS A 12 -2.94 4.43 3.97
N GLN A 13 -2.53 3.92 5.12
CA GLN A 13 -1.57 4.58 5.99
C GLN A 13 -0.16 4.52 5.41
N ASP A 14 0.29 3.33 5.01
CA ASP A 14 1.70 3.06 4.71
C ASP A 14 2.03 3.09 3.22
N ILE A 15 1.05 2.89 2.34
CA ILE A 15 1.26 2.78 0.89
C ILE A 15 0.63 3.96 0.15
N PHE A 16 -0.70 4.07 0.15
CA PHE A 16 -1.42 5.10 -0.59
C PHE A 16 -2.88 5.23 -0.14
N ASP A 17 -3.32 6.45 0.20
CA ASP A 17 -4.71 6.73 0.55
C ASP A 17 -5.51 7.21 -0.66
N TYR A 18 -6.10 6.25 -1.37
CA TYR A 18 -6.95 6.46 -2.54
C TYR A 18 -8.29 7.16 -2.24
N THR A 19 -8.64 7.38 -0.96
CA THR A 19 -9.88 8.07 -0.59
C THR A 19 -9.71 9.57 -0.47
N GLN A 20 -8.49 10.01 -0.17
CA GLN A 20 -8.14 11.42 -0.03
C GLN A 20 -7.48 11.98 -1.29
N GLU A 21 -6.65 11.17 -1.94
CA GLU A 21 -5.83 11.59 -3.07
C GLU A 21 -6.33 10.95 -4.37
N LYS A 22 -6.48 11.76 -5.41
CA LYS A 22 -6.85 11.27 -6.75
C LYS A 22 -5.66 10.78 -7.55
N GLU A 23 -4.47 11.29 -7.25
CA GLU A 23 -3.22 10.92 -7.91
C GLU A 23 -2.41 9.99 -7.01
N TRP A 24 -1.74 9.00 -7.61
CA TRP A 24 -0.95 8.04 -6.87
C TRP A 24 0.24 8.70 -6.17
N LYS A 25 0.28 8.59 -4.84
CA LYS A 25 1.35 9.10 -3.99
C LYS A 25 1.83 8.02 -3.04
N TYR A 26 2.89 7.32 -3.45
CA TYR A 26 3.50 6.27 -2.64
C TYR A 26 4.12 6.86 -1.36
N LYS A 27 3.73 6.33 -0.20
CA LYS A 27 4.16 6.79 1.12
C LYS A 27 5.36 6.01 1.70
N GLY A 28 5.72 4.87 1.10
CA GLY A 28 6.80 4.03 1.59
C GLY A 28 8.19 4.59 1.30
N THR A 29 9.15 4.25 2.16
CA THR A 29 10.56 4.69 2.04
C THR A 29 11.41 3.81 1.12
N LYS A 30 10.90 2.63 0.76
CA LYS A 30 11.56 1.66 -0.14
C LYS A 30 10.57 1.20 -1.21
N PRO A 31 11.02 0.80 -2.40
CA PRO A 31 10.15 0.16 -3.38
C PRO A 31 9.46 -1.07 -2.79
N ALA A 32 8.20 -1.28 -3.14
CA ALA A 32 7.41 -2.43 -2.71
C ALA A 32 6.68 -3.05 -3.90
N ILE A 33 6.42 -4.36 -3.79
CA ILE A 33 5.53 -5.10 -4.70
C ILE A 33 4.23 -5.35 -3.92
N ILE A 34 3.11 -4.96 -4.52
CA ILE A 34 1.78 -5.21 -3.98
C ILE A 34 1.18 -6.37 -4.76
N ASP A 35 0.95 -7.49 -4.08
CA ASP A 35 0.38 -8.70 -4.64
C ASP A 35 -1.09 -8.81 -4.21
N PHE A 36 -1.99 -8.69 -5.18
CA PHE A 36 -3.43 -8.86 -4.97
C PHE A 36 -3.79 -10.31 -5.31
N TYR A 37 -4.00 -11.12 -4.28
CA TYR A 37 -4.35 -12.53 -4.40
C TYR A 37 -5.72 -12.81 -3.76
N ALA A 38 -6.31 -13.97 -4.08
CA ALA A 38 -7.58 -14.46 -3.53
C ALA A 38 -7.43 -15.88 -2.99
#